data_AF-A0A4R8LVH8-F1
#
_entry.id   AF-A0A4R8LVH8-F1
#
_cell.length_a   1.000
_cell.length_b   1.000
_cell.length_c   1.000
_cell.angle_alpha   90.00
_cell.angle_beta   90.00
_cell.angle_gamma   90.00
#
_symmetry.space_group_name_H-M   'P 1'
#
loop_
_entity.id
_entity.type
_entity.pdbx_description
1 polymer ?
#
loop_
_entity_poly.entity_id
_entity_poly.type
_entity_poly.pdbx_seq_one_letter_code
_entity_poly.pdbx_strand_id
1 'polypeptide(L)'
;MSTTDILGTLGSIFTILSFASSVFVGVAMATKKFRENIIKELKGRSFGAATLEQLAKTWVMIFERYFGDRVLSIKQLLTIPIYTLTVSCVYIGVWVLHNIHGDITAIFRPFSPLMRQSLHDYFHEAIFVALVVDIFSISLTRVAIRAGRVKGYLSIRFFLLFALAVVASFFAFTFGLFFLRVLDMVRLYTDIAPQDPMPIMPYKPIDGFSVLFNLFNAPTVIHVTSRGWFATYFIPEPVLFYTALTTQLSFVFIIASHLLAKFTLFVRQASIKMLQTAGTTAGAASGIFASMLLWMLAITFFCAVAAFH
;
A
#
# COMPACT_ATOMS: atom_id res chain seq x y z
N MET A 1 23.84 9.02 8.81
CA MET A 1 23.88 9.84 7.57
C MET A 1 25.27 10.42 7.43
N SER A 2 25.80 10.55 6.21
CA SER A 2 27.01 11.34 6.01
C SER A 2 26.68 12.83 6.18
N THR A 3 27.68 13.64 6.53
CA THR A 3 27.54 15.11 6.61
C THR A 3 26.98 15.73 5.32
N THR A 4 27.24 15.10 4.17
CA THR A 4 26.71 15.53 2.86
C THR A 4 25.20 15.33 2.74
N ASP A 5 24.63 14.28 3.32
CA ASP A 5 23.19 14.03 3.27
C ASP A 5 22.42 15.03 4.15
N ILE A 6 22.98 15.37 5.32
CA ILE A 6 22.43 16.39 6.22
C ILE A 6 22.45 17.76 5.54
N LEU A 7 23.58 18.12 4.91
CA LEU A 7 23.71 19.36 4.13
C LEU A 7 22.77 19.39 2.91
N GLY A 8 22.58 18.26 2.21
CA GLY A 8 21.63 18.15 1.10
C GLY A 8 20.17 18.32 1.54
N THR A 9 19.81 17.75 2.68
CA THR A 9 18.46 17.88 3.28
C THR A 9 18.22 19.31 3.79
N LEU A 10 19.24 19.94 4.40
CA LEU A 10 19.18 21.34 4.82
C LEU A 10 19.08 22.31 3.64
N GLY A 11 19.90 22.11 2.61
CA GLY A 11 19.91 22.91 1.40
C GLY A 11 18.56 22.89 0.69
N SER A 12 17.93 21.72 0.58
CA SER A 12 16.60 21.58 -0.02
C SER A 12 15.50 22.29 0.78
N ILE A 13 15.47 22.15 2.10
CA ILE A 13 14.51 22.86 2.96
C ILE A 13 14.69 24.39 2.86
N PHE A 14 15.93 24.89 2.94
CA PHE A 14 16.24 26.32 2.81
C PHE A 14 15.82 26.87 1.45
N THR A 15 16.05 26.12 0.38
CA THR A 15 15.73 26.54 -0.99
C THR A 15 14.22 26.63 -1.17
N ILE A 16 13.46 25.64 -0.70
CA ILE A 16 11.99 25.63 -0.76
C ILE A 16 11.41 26.80 0.03
N LEU A 17 11.89 27.04 1.26
CA LEU A 17 11.41 28.13 2.11
C LEU A 17 11.76 29.51 1.55
N SER A 18 12.99 29.68 1.02
CA SER A 18 13.43 30.93 0.41
C SER A 18 12.67 31.24 -0.87
N PHE A 19 12.40 30.21 -1.69
CA PHE A 19 11.57 30.35 -2.89
C PHE A 19 10.11 30.69 -2.56
N ALA A 20 9.52 30.02 -1.57
CA ALA A 20 8.16 30.33 -1.12
C ALA A 20 8.05 31.77 -0.59
N SER A 21 9.07 32.22 0.15
CA SER A 21 9.12 33.57 0.72
C SER A 21 9.32 34.64 -0.35
N SER A 22 10.20 34.42 -1.33
CA SER A 22 10.43 35.38 -2.42
C SER A 22 9.22 35.54 -3.34
N VAL A 23 8.53 34.43 -3.66
CA VAL A 23 7.27 34.46 -4.39
C VAL A 23 6.20 35.23 -3.60
N PHE A 24 6.10 35.01 -2.28
CA PHE A 24 5.14 35.73 -1.44
C PHE A 24 5.42 37.25 -1.40
N VAL A 25 6.68 37.65 -1.22
CA VAL A 25 7.08 39.08 -1.21
C VAL A 25 6.81 39.74 -2.56
N GLY A 26 7.18 39.07 -3.66
CA GLY A 26 6.93 39.57 -5.02
C GLY A 26 5.43 39.76 -5.31
N VAL A 27 4.59 38.82 -4.84
CA VAL A 27 3.13 38.91 -4.98
C VAL A 27 2.52 39.97 -4.04
N ALA A 28 3.08 40.17 -2.85
CA ALA A 28 2.64 41.20 -1.92
C ALA A 28 2.93 42.62 -2.42
N MET A 29 4.07 42.82 -3.08
CA MET A 29 4.47 44.09 -3.70
C MET A 29 3.80 44.36 -5.05
N ALA A 30 3.11 43.37 -5.63
CA ALA A 30 2.40 43.54 -6.90
C ALA A 30 1.17 44.46 -6.78
N THR A 31 0.80 45.09 -7.89
CA THR A 31 -0.35 46.01 -7.95
C THR A 31 -1.67 45.31 -7.65
N LYS A 32 -2.63 46.05 -7.07
CA LYS A 32 -3.98 45.53 -6.77
C LYS A 32 -4.67 44.89 -7.98
N LYS A 33 -4.55 45.52 -9.16
CA LYS A 33 -5.07 45.03 -10.44
C LYS A 33 -4.47 43.66 -10.83
N PHE A 34 -3.17 43.47 -10.62
CA PHE A 34 -2.50 42.19 -10.88
C PHE A 34 -3.01 41.09 -9.93
N ARG A 35 -3.14 41.38 -8.63
CA ARG A 35 -3.67 40.43 -7.64
C ARG A 35 -5.12 40.02 -7.93
N GLU A 36 -5.97 40.97 -8.33
CA GLU A 36 -7.38 40.69 -8.68
C GLU A 36 -7.50 39.79 -9.92
N ASN A 37 -6.65 40.00 -10.93
CA ASN A 37 -6.58 39.11 -12.10
C ASN A 37 -6.16 37.69 -11.72
N ILE A 38 -5.13 37.54 -10.87
CA ILE A 38 -4.70 36.23 -10.37
C ILE A 38 -5.81 35.55 -9.56
N ILE A 39 -6.50 36.27 -8.67
CA ILE A 39 -7.62 35.72 -7.89
C ILE A 39 -8.73 35.21 -8.82
N LYS A 40 -9.05 35.96 -9.89
CA LYS A 40 -10.06 35.55 -10.87
C LYS A 40 -9.64 34.26 -11.59
N GLU A 41 -8.37 34.15 -11.96
CA GLU A 41 -7.84 32.96 -12.60
C GLU A 41 -7.77 31.74 -11.65
N LEU A 42 -7.32 31.94 -10.41
CA LEU A 42 -7.31 30.92 -9.36
C LEU A 42 -8.71 30.40 -9.03
N LYS A 43 -9.73 31.26 -9.04
CA LYS A 43 -11.13 30.85 -8.85
C LYS A 43 -11.65 29.98 -10.00
N GLY A 44 -11.16 30.22 -11.22
CA GLY A 44 -11.53 29.46 -12.42
C GLY A 44 -10.85 28.09 -12.54
N ARG A 45 -9.74 27.85 -11.83
CA ARG A 45 -9.00 26.57 -11.90
C ARG A 45 -9.31 25.66 -10.72
N SER A 46 -9.62 24.39 -11.00
CA SER A 46 -9.81 23.34 -9.97
C SER A 46 -8.49 22.70 -9.51
N PHE A 47 -7.36 23.08 -10.10
CA PHE A 47 -6.02 22.56 -9.79
C PHE A 47 -5.90 21.02 -9.87
N GLY A 48 -6.76 20.37 -10.67
CA GLY A 48 -6.77 18.92 -10.80
C GLY A 48 -7.54 18.18 -9.70
N ALA A 49 -8.17 18.89 -8.75
CA ALA A 49 -9.01 18.26 -7.73
C ALA A 49 -10.18 17.47 -8.35
N ALA A 50 -10.82 18.01 -9.37
CA ALA A 50 -11.87 17.31 -10.12
C ALA A 50 -11.32 16.06 -10.82
N THR A 51 -10.10 16.13 -11.36
CA THR A 51 -9.43 15.00 -12.01
C THR A 51 -9.11 13.89 -11.01
N LEU A 52 -8.64 14.24 -9.80
CA LEU A 52 -8.35 13.30 -8.72
C LEU A 52 -9.63 12.61 -8.20
N GLU A 53 -10.71 13.36 -8.01
CA GLU A 53 -12.01 12.76 -7.67
C GLU A 53 -12.52 11.85 -8.79
N GLN A 54 -12.32 12.24 -10.05
CA GLN A 54 -12.72 11.44 -11.20
C GLN A 54 -11.86 10.18 -11.34
N LEU A 55 -10.57 10.20 -11.01
CA LEU A 55 -9.71 9.02 -10.94
C LEU A 55 -10.23 8.02 -9.89
N ALA A 56 -10.56 8.50 -8.69
CA ALA A 56 -11.12 7.65 -7.65
C ALA A 56 -12.47 7.02 -8.07
N LYS A 57 -13.36 7.82 -8.69
CA LYS A 57 -14.63 7.31 -9.24
C LYS A 57 -14.40 6.29 -10.36
N THR A 58 -13.45 6.55 -11.26
CA THR A 58 -13.11 5.67 -12.38
C THR A 58 -12.58 4.34 -11.87
N TRP A 59 -11.69 4.36 -10.87
CA TRP A 59 -11.19 3.15 -10.24
C TRP A 59 -12.32 2.32 -9.61
N VAL A 60 -13.23 2.96 -8.88
CA VAL A 60 -14.39 2.29 -8.29
C VAL A 60 -15.29 1.67 -9.36
N MET A 61 -15.56 2.39 -10.46
CA MET A 61 -16.35 1.87 -11.59
C MET A 61 -15.67 0.66 -12.25
N ILE A 62 -14.35 0.70 -12.42
CA ILE A 62 -13.56 -0.41 -12.96
C ILE A 62 -13.68 -1.62 -12.03
N PHE A 63 -13.49 -1.42 -10.73
CA PHE A 63 -13.58 -2.48 -9.72
C PHE A 63 -14.95 -3.16 -9.74
N GLU A 64 -16.03 -2.38 -9.73
CA GLU A 64 -17.39 -2.91 -9.81
C GLU A 64 -17.71 -3.57 -11.16
N ARG A 65 -17.14 -3.07 -12.26
CA ARG A 65 -17.32 -3.69 -13.58
C ARG A 65 -16.75 -5.11 -13.62
N TYR A 66 -15.58 -5.33 -13.03
CA TYR A 66 -14.91 -6.64 -13.03
C TYR A 66 -15.49 -7.59 -11.98
N PHE A 67 -15.74 -7.11 -10.76
CA PHE A 67 -16.18 -7.98 -9.67
C PHE A 67 -17.70 -7.99 -9.45
N GLY A 68 -18.44 -7.12 -10.16
CA GLY A 68 -19.89 -6.97 -10.06
C GLY A 68 -20.32 -6.12 -8.86
N ASP A 69 -21.56 -5.63 -8.91
CA ASP A 69 -22.15 -4.81 -7.86
C ASP A 69 -22.79 -5.61 -6.72
N ARG A 70 -23.17 -6.86 -6.97
CA ARG A 70 -23.86 -7.73 -5.99
C ARG A 70 -22.90 -8.77 -5.42
N VAL A 71 -23.06 -9.10 -4.13
CA VAL A 71 -22.34 -10.21 -3.49
C VAL A 71 -22.76 -11.52 -4.16
N LEU A 72 -21.78 -12.36 -4.52
CA LEU A 72 -21.96 -13.63 -5.25
C LEU A 72 -22.62 -13.47 -6.63
N SER A 73 -22.28 -12.41 -7.37
CA SER A 73 -22.70 -12.35 -8.77
C SER A 73 -22.04 -13.49 -9.57
N ILE A 74 -22.75 -14.07 -10.54
CA ILE A 74 -22.22 -15.16 -11.40
C ILE A 74 -20.88 -14.78 -12.02
N LYS A 75 -20.67 -13.49 -12.32
CA LYS A 75 -19.40 -12.97 -12.83
C LYS A 75 -18.23 -13.23 -11.89
N GLN A 76 -18.44 -13.22 -10.56
CA GLN A 76 -17.38 -13.45 -9.57
C GLN A 76 -16.84 -14.87 -9.58
N LEU A 77 -17.67 -15.85 -9.95
CA LEU A 77 -17.21 -17.24 -10.08
C LEU A 77 -16.12 -17.38 -11.13
N LEU A 78 -16.05 -16.46 -12.10
CA LEU A 78 -15.05 -16.45 -13.15
C LEU A 78 -13.99 -15.37 -12.94
N THR A 79 -14.38 -14.16 -12.53
CA THR A 79 -13.44 -13.04 -12.44
C THR A 79 -12.51 -13.12 -11.24
N ILE A 80 -12.94 -13.70 -10.10
CA ILE A 80 -12.05 -13.87 -8.95
C ILE A 80 -10.96 -14.92 -9.24
N PRO A 81 -11.26 -16.14 -9.73
CA PRO A 81 -10.19 -17.08 -10.08
C PRO A 81 -9.23 -16.55 -11.14
N ILE A 82 -9.74 -15.88 -12.18
CA ILE A 82 -8.87 -15.26 -13.20
C ILE A 82 -7.97 -14.18 -12.58
N TYR A 83 -8.53 -13.35 -11.69
CA TYR A 83 -7.77 -12.35 -10.96
C TYR A 83 -6.68 -13.00 -10.11
N THR A 84 -7.03 -13.98 -9.27
CA THR A 84 -6.09 -14.71 -8.40
C THR A 84 -4.96 -15.32 -9.22
N LEU A 85 -5.27 -15.98 -10.35
CA LEU A 85 -4.27 -16.56 -11.24
C LEU A 85 -3.38 -15.50 -11.87
N THR A 86 -3.97 -14.41 -12.39
CA THR A 86 -3.21 -13.34 -13.06
C THR A 86 -2.26 -12.67 -12.08
N VAL A 87 -2.74 -12.30 -10.90
CA VAL A 87 -1.94 -11.68 -9.85
C VAL A 87 -0.85 -12.64 -9.39
N SER A 88 -1.18 -13.91 -9.16
CA SER A 88 -0.21 -14.94 -8.80
C SER A 88 0.90 -15.08 -9.85
N CYS A 89 0.55 -15.14 -11.14
CA CYS A 89 1.53 -15.21 -12.23
C CYS A 89 2.46 -14.00 -12.27
N VAL A 90 1.95 -12.79 -12.02
CA VAL A 90 2.77 -11.57 -11.95
C VAL A 90 3.76 -11.65 -10.80
N TYR A 91 3.30 -11.99 -9.59
CA TYR A 91 4.18 -12.05 -8.42
C TYR A 91 5.19 -13.20 -8.49
N ILE A 92 4.78 -14.36 -8.97
CA ILE A 92 5.69 -15.48 -9.25
C ILE A 92 6.69 -15.07 -10.32
N GLY A 93 6.27 -14.38 -11.38
CA GLY A 93 7.17 -13.88 -12.42
C GLY A 93 8.23 -12.94 -11.85
N VAL A 94 7.83 -12.00 -10.99
CA VAL A 94 8.77 -11.10 -10.28
C VAL A 94 9.72 -11.89 -9.37
N TRP A 95 9.21 -12.88 -8.64
CA TRP A 95 10.02 -13.75 -7.78
C TRP A 95 11.03 -14.58 -8.58
N VAL A 96 10.63 -15.18 -9.70
CA VAL A 96 11.52 -15.93 -10.60
C VAL A 96 12.59 -15.03 -11.19
N LEU A 97 12.22 -13.83 -11.68
CA LEU A 97 13.18 -12.85 -12.21
C LEU A 97 14.20 -12.43 -11.17
N HIS A 98 13.79 -12.29 -9.91
CA HIS A 98 14.71 -11.98 -8.82
C HIS A 98 15.66 -13.15 -8.51
N ASN A 99 15.17 -14.39 -8.47
CA ASN A 99 16.02 -15.55 -8.19
C ASN A 99 17.03 -15.84 -9.31
N ILE A 100 16.78 -15.33 -10.52
CA ILE A 100 17.66 -15.46 -11.68
C ILE A 100 18.52 -14.19 -11.90
N HIS A 101 18.35 -13.17 -11.05
CA HIS A 101 19.09 -11.92 -11.13
C HIS A 101 20.60 -12.17 -11.08
N GLY A 102 21.27 -12.02 -12.24
CA GLY A 102 22.71 -12.24 -12.38
C GLY A 102 23.11 -13.19 -13.52
N ASP A 103 22.20 -14.05 -14.01
CA ASP A 103 22.45 -14.93 -15.16
C ASP A 103 21.24 -14.94 -16.11
N ILE A 104 21.28 -14.10 -17.16
CA ILE A 104 20.21 -14.01 -18.18
C ILE A 104 20.00 -15.36 -18.89
N THR A 105 21.02 -16.22 -18.95
CA THR A 105 20.93 -17.54 -19.58
C THR A 105 20.22 -18.58 -18.69
N ALA A 106 20.06 -18.31 -17.39
CA ALA A 106 19.39 -19.22 -16.47
C ALA A 106 17.86 -19.27 -16.67
N ILE A 107 17.26 -18.36 -17.46
CA ILE A 107 15.87 -18.48 -17.93
C ILE A 107 15.66 -19.71 -18.82
N PHE A 108 16.70 -20.11 -19.57
CA PHE A 108 16.66 -21.26 -20.49
C PHE A 108 17.16 -22.56 -19.85
N ARG A 109 17.61 -22.52 -18.59
CA ARG A 109 18.02 -23.70 -17.83
C ARG A 109 16.82 -24.25 -17.05
N PRO A 110 16.77 -25.57 -16.79
CA PRO A 110 15.76 -26.13 -15.90
C PRO A 110 15.90 -25.47 -14.51
N PHE A 111 14.76 -25.12 -13.90
CA PHE A 111 14.73 -24.59 -12.54
C PHE A 111 15.40 -25.56 -11.57
N SER A 112 16.00 -25.00 -10.51
CA SER A 112 16.51 -25.82 -9.41
C SER A 112 15.40 -26.72 -8.85
N PRO A 113 15.72 -27.92 -8.32
CA PRO A 113 14.73 -28.80 -7.73
C PRO A 113 13.85 -28.09 -6.69
N LEU A 114 14.44 -27.17 -5.94
CA LEU A 114 13.77 -26.35 -4.93
C LEU A 114 12.74 -25.39 -5.55
N MET A 115 13.12 -24.62 -6.57
CA MET A 115 12.18 -23.72 -7.26
C MET A 115 11.04 -24.50 -7.92
N ARG A 116 11.34 -25.68 -8.47
CA ARG A 116 10.33 -26.55 -9.09
C ARG A 116 9.30 -27.05 -8.08
N GLN A 117 9.75 -27.47 -6.90
CA GLN A 117 8.86 -27.91 -5.82
C GLN A 117 8.00 -26.76 -5.31
N SER A 118 8.58 -25.58 -5.05
CA SER A 118 7.82 -24.42 -4.57
C SER A 118 6.76 -23.94 -5.57
N LEU A 119 7.06 -23.97 -6.87
CA LEU A 119 6.07 -23.66 -7.92
C LEU A 119 4.94 -24.70 -7.96
N HIS A 120 5.29 -25.99 -7.86
CA HIS A 120 4.30 -27.06 -7.82
C HIS A 120 3.35 -26.89 -6.63
N ASP A 121 3.89 -26.72 -5.44
CA ASP A 121 3.11 -26.60 -4.20
C ASP A 121 2.27 -25.32 -4.18
N TYR A 122 2.77 -24.24 -4.80
CA TYR A 122 1.97 -23.04 -4.97
C TYR A 122 0.74 -23.28 -5.85
N PHE A 123 0.92 -23.82 -7.05
CA PHE A 123 -0.18 -23.98 -8.01
C PHE A 123 -1.11 -25.15 -7.69
N HIS A 124 -0.68 -26.14 -6.90
CA HIS A 124 -1.54 -27.25 -6.49
C HIS A 124 -2.29 -26.98 -5.19
N GLU A 125 -1.78 -26.13 -4.30
CA GLU A 125 -2.36 -25.99 -2.95
C GLU A 125 -2.55 -24.54 -2.54
N ALA A 126 -1.47 -23.76 -2.60
CA ALA A 126 -1.49 -22.37 -2.17
C ALA A 126 -2.50 -21.51 -2.95
N ILE A 127 -2.68 -21.80 -4.24
CA ILE A 127 -3.59 -21.06 -5.11
C ILE A 127 -5.04 -21.12 -4.62
N PHE A 128 -5.45 -22.21 -3.99
CA PHE A 128 -6.79 -22.35 -3.43
C PHE A 128 -6.96 -21.49 -2.18
N VAL A 129 -5.92 -21.41 -1.35
CA VAL A 129 -5.89 -20.50 -0.20
C VAL A 129 -5.90 -19.04 -0.67
N ALA A 130 -5.10 -18.69 -1.67
CA ALA A 130 -5.11 -17.38 -2.30
C ALA A 130 -6.50 -17.01 -2.82
N LEU A 131 -7.17 -17.96 -3.48
CA LEU A 131 -8.53 -17.78 -3.99
C LEU A 131 -9.53 -17.49 -2.87
N VAL A 132 -9.48 -18.24 -1.77
CA VAL A 132 -10.36 -18.01 -0.61
C VAL A 132 -10.11 -16.62 -0.02
N VAL A 133 -8.83 -16.24 0.16
CA VAL A 133 -8.45 -14.91 0.64
C VAL A 133 -8.98 -13.81 -0.28
N ASP A 134 -8.84 -13.96 -1.60
CA ASP A 134 -9.35 -13.00 -2.58
C ASP A 134 -10.89 -12.92 -2.55
N ILE A 135 -11.60 -14.02 -2.37
CA ILE A 135 -13.06 -14.02 -2.22
C ILE A 135 -13.47 -13.15 -1.03
N PHE A 136 -12.83 -13.33 0.13
CA PHE A 136 -13.11 -12.52 1.31
C PHE A 136 -12.72 -11.05 1.09
N SER A 137 -11.50 -10.81 0.62
CA SER A 137 -10.97 -9.46 0.48
C SER A 137 -11.74 -8.64 -0.54
N ILE A 138 -12.04 -9.19 -1.73
CA ILE A 138 -12.81 -8.50 -2.78
C ILE A 138 -14.25 -8.24 -2.30
N SER A 139 -14.87 -9.20 -1.61
CA SER A 139 -16.24 -9.06 -1.12
C SER A 139 -16.36 -7.97 -0.05
N LEU A 140 -15.44 -7.94 0.91
CA LEU A 140 -15.36 -6.89 1.94
C LEU A 140 -14.99 -5.54 1.31
N THR A 141 -14.11 -5.55 0.32
CA THR A 141 -13.70 -4.35 -0.42
C THR A 141 -14.89 -3.65 -1.06
N ARG A 142 -15.76 -4.43 -1.69
CA ARG A 142 -17.01 -3.94 -2.26
C ARG A 142 -17.94 -3.33 -1.22
N VAL A 143 -18.12 -3.98 -0.07
CA VAL A 143 -19.02 -3.49 0.99
C VAL A 143 -18.57 -2.10 1.46
N ALA A 144 -17.26 -1.92 1.65
CA ALA A 144 -16.69 -0.63 1.99
C ALA A 144 -16.88 0.40 0.86
N ILE A 145 -16.57 0.07 -0.40
CA ILE A 145 -16.80 0.95 -1.56
C ILE A 145 -18.26 1.43 -1.63
N ARG A 146 -19.23 0.51 -1.46
CA ARG A 146 -20.66 0.84 -1.47
C ARG A 146 -21.02 1.81 -0.34
N ALA A 147 -20.48 1.60 0.87
CA ALA A 147 -20.67 2.54 1.97
C ALA A 147 -20.05 3.92 1.67
N GLY A 148 -18.89 3.94 1.01
CA GLY A 148 -18.22 5.13 0.53
C GLY A 148 -19.03 5.91 -0.52
N ARG A 149 -19.77 5.23 -1.40
CA ARG A 149 -20.68 5.88 -2.36
C ARG A 149 -21.86 6.56 -1.68
N VAL A 150 -22.43 5.95 -0.64
CA VAL A 150 -23.63 6.47 0.05
C VAL A 150 -23.30 7.63 0.98
N LYS A 151 -22.23 7.52 1.79
CA LYS A 151 -21.88 8.51 2.83
C LYS A 151 -20.62 9.34 2.51
N GLY A 152 -19.92 9.06 1.42
CA GLY A 152 -18.63 9.64 1.06
C GLY A 152 -17.45 8.73 1.45
N TYR A 153 -16.40 8.73 0.62
CA TYR A 153 -15.17 7.93 0.80
C TYR A 153 -14.25 8.41 1.94
N LEU A 154 -14.60 9.52 2.61
CA LEU A 154 -13.92 10.00 3.82
C LEU A 154 -14.84 9.92 5.05
N SER A 155 -15.94 9.17 4.98
CA SER A 155 -16.85 8.98 6.11
C SER A 155 -16.31 7.98 7.13
N ILE A 156 -16.65 8.16 8.41
CA ILE A 156 -16.28 7.22 9.49
C ILE A 156 -16.75 5.80 9.16
N ARG A 157 -17.95 5.66 8.57
CA ARG A 157 -18.49 4.34 8.17
C ARG A 157 -17.60 3.66 7.12
N PHE A 158 -17.09 4.42 6.15
CA PHE A 158 -16.15 3.90 5.16
C PHE A 158 -14.84 3.44 5.83
N PHE A 159 -14.28 4.25 6.73
CA PHE A 159 -13.05 3.90 7.46
C PHE A 159 -13.21 2.66 8.34
N LEU A 160 -14.32 2.51 9.06
CA LEU A 160 -14.59 1.33 9.88
C LEU A 160 -14.70 0.06 9.02
N LEU A 161 -15.42 0.14 7.89
CA LEU A 161 -15.53 -1.00 6.97
C LEU A 161 -14.21 -1.32 6.28
N PHE A 162 -13.40 -0.31 5.99
CA PHE A 162 -12.05 -0.49 5.47
C PHE A 162 -11.15 -1.20 6.49
N ALA A 163 -11.10 -0.72 7.74
CA ALA A 163 -10.33 -1.36 8.80
C ALA A 163 -10.77 -2.82 9.02
N LEU A 164 -12.08 -3.07 9.04
CA LEU A 164 -12.63 -4.42 9.12
C LEU A 164 -12.21 -5.28 7.92
N ALA A 165 -12.24 -4.74 6.71
CA ALA A 165 -11.82 -5.46 5.51
C ALA A 165 -10.35 -5.87 5.57
N VAL A 166 -9.46 -4.97 6.03
CA VAL A 166 -8.04 -5.26 6.24
C VAL A 166 -7.86 -6.37 7.28
N VAL A 167 -8.47 -6.22 8.46
CA VAL A 167 -8.34 -7.18 9.57
C VAL A 167 -8.86 -8.56 9.17
N ALA A 168 -10.05 -8.63 8.56
CA ALA A 168 -10.65 -9.89 8.15
C ALA A 168 -9.87 -10.57 7.02
N SER A 169 -9.36 -9.81 6.05
CA SER A 169 -8.52 -10.37 4.97
C SER A 169 -7.19 -10.89 5.52
N PHE A 170 -6.59 -10.17 6.45
CA PHE A 170 -5.38 -10.60 7.14
C PHE A 170 -5.61 -11.85 8.00
N PHE A 171 -6.75 -11.92 8.70
CA PHE A 171 -7.12 -13.11 9.46
C PHE A 171 -7.34 -14.33 8.55
N ALA A 172 -8.06 -14.17 7.44
CA ALA A 172 -8.25 -15.23 6.45
C ALA A 172 -6.90 -15.72 5.87
N PHE A 173 -6.00 -14.79 5.57
CA PHE A 173 -4.64 -15.09 5.11
C PHE A 173 -3.84 -15.90 6.14
N THR A 174 -3.74 -15.41 7.38
CA THR A 174 -2.97 -16.11 8.43
C THR A 174 -3.54 -17.48 8.78
N PHE A 175 -4.86 -17.63 8.74
CA PHE A 175 -5.52 -18.93 8.92
C PHE A 175 -5.22 -19.88 7.76
N GLY A 176 -5.24 -19.37 6.53
CA GLY A 176 -4.85 -20.11 5.34
C GLY A 176 -3.40 -20.60 5.38
N LEU A 177 -2.47 -19.73 5.78
CA LEU A 177 -1.07 -20.14 6.00
C LEU A 177 -0.96 -21.22 7.09
N PHE A 178 -1.65 -21.04 8.21
CA PHE A 178 -1.64 -22.03 9.29
C PHE A 178 -2.13 -23.40 8.80
N PHE A 179 -3.22 -23.43 8.03
CA PHE A 179 -3.74 -24.65 7.43
C PHE A 179 -2.72 -25.33 6.51
N LEU A 180 -2.05 -24.56 5.63
CA LEU A 180 -1.02 -25.08 4.74
C LEU A 180 0.18 -25.64 5.53
N ARG A 181 0.61 -24.98 6.63
CA ARG A 181 1.72 -25.47 7.48
C ARG A 181 1.35 -26.76 8.20
N VAL A 182 0.11 -26.88 8.68
CA VAL A 182 -0.38 -28.12 9.29
C VAL A 182 -0.44 -29.24 8.25
N LEU A 183 -0.90 -28.95 7.03
CA LEU A 183 -1.01 -29.94 5.96
C LEU A 183 0.37 -30.46 5.55
N ASP A 184 1.35 -29.58 5.37
CA ASP A 184 2.74 -29.92 5.07
C ASP A 184 3.35 -30.80 6.18
N MET A 185 3.17 -30.41 7.45
CA MET A 185 3.61 -31.20 8.60
C MET A 185 2.97 -32.60 8.62
N VAL A 186 1.65 -32.70 8.41
CA VAL A 186 0.95 -33.98 8.42
C VAL A 186 1.51 -34.89 7.32
N ARG A 187 1.69 -34.39 6.09
CA ARG A 187 2.27 -35.17 5.00
C ARG A 187 3.68 -35.64 5.28
N LEU A 188 4.52 -34.76 5.81
CA LEU A 188 5.89 -35.12 6.18
C LEU A 188 5.90 -36.27 7.20
N TYR A 189 5.07 -36.19 8.23
CA TYR A 189 5.00 -37.24 9.24
C TYR A 189 4.35 -38.52 8.72
N THR A 190 3.31 -38.47 7.87
CA THR A 190 2.71 -39.68 7.30
C THR A 190 3.66 -40.42 6.36
N ASP A 191 4.41 -39.68 5.54
CA ASP A 191 5.21 -40.27 4.47
C ASP A 191 6.60 -40.66 4.96
N ILE A 192 7.20 -39.86 5.84
CA ILE A 192 8.59 -40.01 6.25
C ILE A 192 8.72 -40.63 7.65
N ALA A 193 7.91 -40.23 8.62
CA ALA A 193 8.05 -40.66 10.02
C ALA A 193 6.71 -41.02 10.70
N PRO A 194 5.97 -42.03 10.21
CA PRO A 194 4.58 -42.29 10.62
C PRO A 194 4.45 -42.81 12.05
N GLN A 195 5.55 -43.25 12.65
CA GLN A 195 5.60 -43.76 14.03
C GLN A 195 5.95 -42.66 15.05
N ASP A 196 6.35 -41.47 14.58
CA ASP A 196 6.66 -40.35 15.47
C ASP A 196 5.36 -39.64 15.89
N PRO A 197 5.26 -39.19 17.16
CA PRO A 197 4.12 -38.40 17.59
C PRO A 197 4.10 -37.07 16.83
N MET A 198 2.98 -36.75 16.18
CA MET A 198 2.83 -35.51 15.44
C MET A 198 2.93 -34.30 16.40
N PRO A 199 3.80 -33.32 16.11
CA PRO A 199 3.94 -32.14 16.95
C PRO A 199 2.70 -31.24 16.84
N ILE A 200 2.35 -30.57 17.93
CA ILE A 200 1.28 -29.56 17.91
C ILE A 200 1.85 -28.28 17.31
N MET A 201 1.30 -27.84 16.18
CA MET A 201 1.69 -26.59 15.56
C MET A 201 0.93 -25.40 16.19
N PRO A 202 1.61 -24.47 16.88
CA PRO A 202 0.94 -23.33 17.49
C PRO A 202 0.52 -22.30 16.44
N TYR A 203 -0.72 -21.80 16.53
CA TYR A 203 -1.18 -20.68 15.71
C TYR A 203 -0.57 -19.37 16.20
N LYS A 204 0.35 -18.81 15.41
CA LYS A 204 1.10 -17.59 15.72
C LYS A 204 0.98 -16.59 14.56
N PRO A 205 -0.14 -15.84 14.46
CA PRO A 205 -0.42 -15.00 13.30
C PRO A 205 0.50 -13.78 13.14
N ILE A 206 1.21 -13.39 14.20
CA ILE A 206 2.03 -12.16 14.23
C ILE A 206 3.53 -12.48 14.15
N ASP A 207 3.98 -13.64 14.66
CA ASP A 207 5.40 -13.98 14.78
C ASP A 207 6.15 -14.06 13.42
N GLY A 208 5.42 -14.18 12.30
CA GLY A 208 5.99 -14.26 10.95
C GLY A 208 5.94 -12.97 10.12
N PHE A 209 5.48 -11.84 10.69
CA PHE A 209 5.20 -10.62 9.90
C PHE A 209 6.43 -10.04 9.21
N SER A 210 7.62 -10.16 9.82
CA SER A 210 8.89 -9.72 9.23
C SER A 210 9.27 -10.52 7.99
N VAL A 211 8.85 -11.79 7.93
CA VAL A 211 9.12 -12.70 6.81
C VAL A 211 8.20 -12.40 5.63
N LEU A 212 6.96 -11.93 5.88
CA LEU A 212 6.00 -11.56 4.83
C LEU A 212 6.46 -10.41 3.93
N PHE A 213 7.25 -9.47 4.47
CA PHE A 213 7.85 -8.38 3.71
C PHE A 213 9.14 -8.77 2.98
N ASN A 214 9.71 -9.94 3.30
CA ASN A 214 10.90 -10.45 2.64
C ASN A 214 10.50 -11.31 1.44
N LEU A 215 10.09 -10.64 0.36
CA LEU A 215 9.62 -11.26 -0.89
C LEU A 215 10.58 -12.30 -1.47
N PHE A 216 11.87 -12.21 -1.15
CA PHE A 216 12.94 -12.97 -1.79
C PHE A 216 13.50 -14.11 -0.93
N ASN A 217 13.25 -14.13 0.38
CA ASN A 217 13.66 -15.23 1.25
C ASN A 217 12.44 -16.01 1.75
N ALA A 218 12.18 -17.15 1.13
CA ALA A 218 11.16 -18.06 1.60
C ALA A 218 11.56 -18.64 2.97
N PRO A 219 10.66 -18.67 3.97
CA PRO A 219 10.92 -19.33 5.23
C PRO A 219 11.07 -20.83 5.02
N THR A 220 12.10 -21.41 5.63
CA THR A 220 12.26 -22.86 5.76
C THR A 220 11.79 -23.29 7.14
N VAL A 221 11.01 -24.38 7.19
CA VAL A 221 10.62 -25.01 8.45
C VAL A 221 11.43 -26.28 8.60
N ILE A 222 12.13 -26.42 9.72
CA ILE A 222 12.92 -27.62 10.03
C ILE A 222 12.11 -28.50 10.97
N HIS A 223 11.79 -29.71 10.52
CA HIS A 223 11.18 -30.78 11.29
C HIS A 223 12.25 -31.76 11.75
N VAL A 224 12.37 -31.93 13.07
CA VAL A 224 13.26 -32.93 13.66
C VAL A 224 12.44 -34.18 13.96
N THR A 225 12.82 -35.30 13.35
CA THR A 225 12.16 -36.61 13.50
C THR A 225 13.17 -37.66 13.95
N SER A 226 12.70 -38.84 14.38
CA SER A 226 13.53 -39.99 14.72
C SER A 226 14.39 -40.48 13.54
N ARG A 227 13.99 -40.16 12.30
CA ARG A 227 14.70 -40.51 11.06
C ARG A 227 15.67 -39.43 10.58
N GLY A 228 15.80 -38.32 11.30
CA GLY A 228 16.68 -37.21 10.97
C GLY A 228 15.97 -35.87 10.83
N TRP A 229 16.71 -34.88 10.33
CA TRP A 229 16.23 -33.51 10.18
C TRP A 229 15.74 -33.31 8.75
N PHE A 230 14.48 -32.91 8.60
CA PHE A 230 13.87 -32.61 7.32
C PHE A 230 13.51 -31.13 7.27
N ALA A 231 13.94 -30.43 6.23
CA ALA A 231 13.53 -29.05 5.98
C ALA A 231 12.47 -29.05 4.87
N THR A 232 11.31 -28.47 5.12
CA THR A 232 10.34 -28.17 4.07
C THR A 232 10.45 -26.70 3.68
N TYR A 233 10.50 -26.45 2.38
CA TYR A 233 10.32 -25.10 1.86
C TYR A 233 8.85 -24.81 1.89
N PHE A 234 8.47 -23.92 2.80
CA PHE A 234 7.10 -23.49 2.82
C PHE A 234 6.86 -22.60 1.60
N ILE A 235 5.71 -22.84 0.94
CA ILE A 235 5.08 -22.03 -0.11
C ILE A 235 5.52 -20.57 0.03
N PRO A 236 5.84 -19.83 -1.06
CA PRO A 236 6.26 -18.44 -0.95
C PRO A 236 5.17 -17.58 -0.28
N GLU A 237 5.19 -17.53 1.06
CA GLU A 237 4.26 -16.79 1.91
C GLU A 237 4.18 -15.32 1.53
N PRO A 238 5.29 -14.67 1.12
CA PRO A 238 5.21 -13.33 0.60
C PRO A 238 4.33 -13.22 -0.64
N VAL A 239 4.41 -14.17 -1.58
CA VAL A 239 3.58 -14.17 -2.80
C VAL A 239 2.10 -14.31 -2.46
N LEU A 240 1.76 -15.19 -1.49
CA LEU A 240 0.40 -15.28 -0.96
C LEU A 240 -0.04 -14.01 -0.21
N PHE A 241 0.86 -13.33 0.50
CA PHE A 241 0.53 -12.11 1.23
C PHE A 241 0.12 -10.97 0.28
N TYR A 242 0.69 -10.92 -0.93
CA TYR A 242 0.33 -9.90 -1.91
C TYR A 242 -1.11 -10.04 -2.45
N THR A 243 -1.71 -11.22 -2.46
CA THR A 243 -3.14 -11.37 -2.85
C THR A 243 -4.05 -10.69 -1.82
N ALA A 244 -3.73 -10.85 -0.54
CA ALA A 244 -4.40 -10.12 0.55
C ALA A 244 -4.15 -8.60 0.48
N LEU A 245 -2.97 -8.15 0.02
CA LEU A 245 -2.56 -6.74 0.05
C LEU A 245 -3.03 -5.92 -1.16
N THR A 246 -3.01 -6.49 -2.36
CA THR A 246 -3.35 -5.80 -3.63
C THR A 246 -4.78 -5.25 -3.65
N THR A 247 -5.71 -6.02 -3.11
CA THR A 247 -7.10 -5.61 -2.91
C THR A 247 -7.21 -4.42 -1.95
N GLN A 248 -6.38 -4.36 -0.90
CA GLN A 248 -6.36 -3.25 0.05
C GLN A 248 -5.73 -1.98 -0.52
N LEU A 249 -4.77 -2.09 -1.45
CA LEU A 249 -4.18 -0.93 -2.14
C LEU A 249 -5.23 -0.11 -2.92
N SER A 250 -6.29 -0.76 -3.40
CA SER A 250 -7.42 -0.08 -4.03
C SER A 250 -8.06 0.95 -3.11
N PHE A 251 -8.15 0.66 -1.81
CA PHE A 251 -8.69 1.59 -0.84
C PHE A 251 -7.75 2.75 -0.56
N VAL A 252 -6.46 2.45 -0.38
CA VAL A 252 -5.43 3.48 -0.19
C VAL A 252 -5.46 4.46 -1.35
N PHE A 253 -5.60 3.97 -2.59
CA PHE A 253 -5.73 4.80 -3.78
C PHE A 253 -6.97 5.71 -3.74
N ILE A 254 -8.14 5.17 -3.38
CA ILE A 254 -9.40 5.94 -3.29
C ILE A 254 -9.28 7.04 -2.22
N ILE A 255 -8.77 6.71 -1.03
CA ILE A 255 -8.60 7.66 0.08
C ILE A 255 -7.57 8.73 -0.30
N ALA A 256 -6.40 8.32 -0.79
CA ALA A 256 -5.32 9.24 -1.17
C ALA A 256 -5.79 10.23 -2.23
N SER A 257 -6.53 9.77 -3.24
CA SER A 257 -7.07 10.62 -4.29
C SER A 257 -8.06 11.67 -3.75
N HIS A 258 -8.95 11.29 -2.81
CA HIS A 258 -9.87 12.25 -2.17
C HIS A 258 -9.16 13.21 -1.20
N LEU A 259 -8.15 12.74 -0.47
CA LEU A 259 -7.34 13.59 0.40
C LEU A 259 -6.53 14.59 -0.41
N LEU A 260 -5.89 14.16 -1.50
CA LEU A 260 -5.18 15.02 -2.43
C LEU A 260 -6.14 16.06 -3.05
N ALA A 261 -7.32 15.65 -3.51
CA ALA A 261 -8.30 16.59 -4.04
C ALA A 261 -8.70 17.67 -3.02
N LYS A 262 -8.99 17.27 -1.77
CA LYS A 262 -9.29 18.21 -0.69
C LYS A 262 -8.10 19.11 -0.35
N PHE A 263 -6.89 18.55 -0.33
CA PHE A 263 -5.67 19.30 -0.07
C PHE A 263 -5.43 20.36 -1.15
N THR A 264 -5.58 20.00 -2.42
CA THR A 264 -5.49 20.92 -3.54
C THR A 264 -6.52 22.06 -3.44
N LEU A 265 -7.76 21.76 -3.07
CA LEU A 265 -8.78 22.78 -2.84
C LEU A 265 -8.46 23.68 -1.64
N PHE A 266 -7.92 23.09 -0.55
CA PHE A 266 -7.46 23.84 0.62
C PHE A 266 -6.33 24.79 0.26
N VAL A 267 -5.32 24.31 -0.47
CA VAL A 267 -4.20 25.14 -0.97
C VAL A 267 -4.74 26.28 -1.82
N ARG A 268 -5.65 26.01 -2.77
CA ARG A 268 -6.29 27.06 -3.57
C ARG A 268 -6.98 28.11 -2.68
N GLN A 269 -7.78 27.68 -1.69
CA GLN A 269 -8.49 28.60 -0.80
C GLN A 269 -7.53 29.41 0.07
N ALA A 270 -6.46 28.80 0.57
CA ALA A 270 -5.41 29.47 1.30
C ALA A 270 -4.70 30.51 0.43
N SER A 271 -4.33 30.17 -0.81
CA SER A 271 -3.71 31.10 -1.77
C SER A 271 -4.62 32.28 -2.09
N ILE A 272 -5.93 32.05 -2.32
CA ILE A 272 -6.90 33.13 -2.57
C ILE A 272 -7.00 34.05 -1.36
N LYS A 273 -7.11 33.50 -0.14
CA LYS A 273 -7.17 34.30 1.10
C LYS A 273 -5.90 35.12 1.28
N MET A 274 -4.73 34.51 1.10
CA MET A 274 -3.43 35.20 1.22
C MET A 274 -3.33 36.36 0.22
N LEU A 275 -3.75 36.17 -1.04
CA LEU A 275 -3.79 37.22 -2.06
C LEU A 275 -4.78 38.34 -1.74
N GLN A 276 -5.93 38.03 -1.12
CA GLN A 276 -6.92 39.02 -0.70
C GLN A 276 -6.42 39.88 0.46
N THR A 277 -5.64 39.29 1.38
CA THR A 277 -5.05 40.00 2.51
C THR A 277 -3.71 40.67 2.15
N ALA A 278 -3.08 40.30 1.04
CA ALA A 278 -1.79 40.85 0.61
C ALA A 278 -1.85 42.38 0.43
N GLY A 279 -0.90 43.08 1.05
CA GLY A 279 -0.84 44.54 1.05
C GLY A 279 -1.68 45.23 2.15
N THR A 280 -2.34 44.46 3.03
CA THR A 280 -2.94 44.98 4.27
C THR A 280 -2.02 44.70 5.46
N THR A 281 -2.16 45.48 6.54
CA THR A 281 -1.44 45.26 7.81
C THR A 281 -1.72 43.86 8.39
N ALA A 282 -2.96 43.39 8.29
CA ALA A 282 -3.35 42.03 8.68
C ALA A 282 -2.67 40.95 7.82
N GLY A 283 -2.54 41.17 6.51
CA GLY A 283 -1.83 40.26 5.61
C GLY A 283 -0.33 40.20 5.90
N ALA A 284 0.31 41.34 6.16
CA ALA A 284 1.72 41.40 6.56
C ALA A 284 1.97 40.64 7.87
N ALA A 285 1.11 40.85 8.87
CA ALA A 285 1.18 40.12 10.14
C ALA A 285 1.00 38.60 9.94
N SER A 286 0.02 38.17 9.14
CA SER A 286 -0.20 36.75 8.85
C SER A 286 0.94 36.09 8.05
N GLY A 287 1.57 36.83 7.14
CA GLY A 287 2.72 36.35 6.36
C GLY A 287 3.98 36.20 7.22
N ILE A 288 4.24 37.16 8.12
CA ILE A 288 5.33 37.06 9.10
C ILE A 288 5.08 35.88 10.05
N PHE A 289 3.85 35.72 10.55
CA PHE A 289 3.51 34.62 11.45
C PHE A 289 3.63 33.25 10.78
N ALA A 290 3.19 33.13 9.52
CA ALA A 290 3.34 31.90 8.74
C ALA A 290 4.82 31.59 8.43
N SER A 291 5.63 32.60 8.11
CA SER A 291 7.07 32.39 7.89
C SER A 291 7.78 32.00 9.19
N MET A 292 7.45 32.64 10.32
CA MET A 292 7.97 32.29 11.63
C MET A 292 7.60 30.85 12.01
N LEU A 293 6.35 30.43 11.79
CA LEU A 293 5.91 29.06 12.06
C LEU A 293 6.65 28.03 11.20
N LEU A 294 6.85 28.33 9.91
CA LEU A 294 7.62 27.47 8.99
C LEU A 294 9.09 27.38 9.40
N TRP A 295 9.70 28.50 9.81
CA TRP A 295 11.07 28.52 10.34
C TRP A 295 11.19 27.75 11.65
N MET A 296 10.23 27.91 12.57
CA MET A 296 10.19 27.14 13.80
C MET A 296 10.06 25.65 13.52
N LEU A 297 9.16 25.23 12.62
CA LEU A 297 9.02 23.82 12.22
C LEU A 297 10.31 23.28 11.57
N ALA A 298 10.97 24.07 10.71
CA ALA A 298 12.24 23.68 10.10
C ALA A 298 13.35 23.50 11.15
N ILE A 299 13.45 24.41 12.12
CA ILE A 299 14.40 24.31 13.25
C ILE A 299 14.05 23.11 14.14
N THR A 300 12.77 22.89 14.44
CA THR A 300 12.34 21.78 15.29
C THR A 300 12.60 20.43 14.61
N PHE A 301 12.34 20.33 13.31
CA PHE A 301 12.66 19.17 12.50
C PHE A 301 14.17 18.92 12.44
N PHE A 302 14.97 19.99 12.29
CA PHE A 302 16.43 19.91 12.39
C PHE A 302 16.89 19.37 13.74
N CYS A 303 16.40 19.93 14.85
CA CYS A 303 16.73 19.47 16.19
C CYS A 303 16.29 18.02 16.42
N ALA A 304 15.13 17.61 15.90
CA ALA A 304 14.67 16.22 15.98
C ALA A 304 15.58 15.27 15.21
N VAL A 305 15.92 15.59 13.96
CA VAL A 305 16.86 14.79 13.16
C VAL A 305 18.25 14.72 13.82
N ALA A 306 18.71 15.82 14.44
CA ALA A 306 19.98 15.87 15.14
C ALA A 306 19.98 15.17 16.51
N ALA A 307 18.83 15.01 17.17
CA ALA A 307 18.71 14.39 18.49
C ALA A 307 18.45 12.87 18.44
N PHE A 308 17.88 12.37 17.34
CA PHE A 308 17.65 10.94 17.10
C PHE A 308 18.76 10.27 16.27
N HIS A 309 19.91 10.96 16.14
CA HIS A 309 21.15 10.49 15.53
C HIS A 309 22.35 10.85 16.41
#